data_AF-A0A353EW09-F1
#
_entry.id   AF-A0A353EW09-F1
#
_cell.length_a   1.000
_cell.length_b   1.000
_cell.length_c   1.000
_cell.angle_alpha   90.00
_cell.angle_beta   90.00
_cell.angle_gamma   90.00
#
_symmetry.space_group_name_H-M   'P 1'
#
loop_
_entity.id
_entity.type
_entity.pdbx_description
1 polymer ?
#
loop_
_entity_poly.entity_id
_entity_poly.type
_entity_poly.pdbx_seq_one_letter_code
_entity_poly.pdbx_strand_id
1 'polypeptide(L)'
;HTHLKDGKKLNNDMTPEQVYHGFAVGGVDALNACKSFIELPIGEGNVPWDRYLAALHRVGYNGYLTIEREAGKQPLEDIRGAVGFIRGKVNFD
;
A
#
# COMPACT_ATOMS: atom_id res chain seq x y z
N HIS A 1 13.61 6.84 2.08
CA HIS A 1 12.59 6.38 1.11
C HIS A 1 11.34 6.03 1.88
N THR A 2 10.17 6.08 1.26
CA THR A 2 8.91 5.56 1.83
C THR A 2 8.31 4.58 0.84
N HIS A 3 7.59 3.59 1.34
CA HIS A 3 6.95 2.58 0.51
C HIS A 3 5.58 3.07 0.03
N LEU A 4 5.30 2.82 -1.24
CA LEU A 4 4.00 3.00 -1.84
C LEU A 4 3.41 1.62 -2.08
N LYS A 5 2.36 1.30 -1.34
CA LYS A 5 1.54 0.10 -1.47
C LYS A 5 0.08 0.52 -1.47
N ASP A 6 -0.77 -0.27 -2.10
CA ASP A 6 -2.21 -0.05 -2.07
C ASP A 6 -2.93 -1.35 -1.74
N GLY A 7 -4.15 -1.21 -1.27
CA GLY A 7 -4.94 -2.34 -0.82
C GLY A 7 -6.25 -1.92 -0.20
N LYS A 8 -7.02 -2.92 0.20
CA LYS A 8 -8.35 -2.76 0.75
C LYS A 8 -8.53 -3.61 1.99
N LYS A 9 -9.14 -3.05 3.01
CA LYS A 9 -9.70 -3.81 4.14
C LYS A 9 -10.95 -4.56 3.66
N LEU A 10 -10.97 -5.87 3.83
CA LEU A 10 -12.07 -6.74 3.43
C LEU A 10 -13.02 -7.04 4.58
N ASN A 11 -12.50 -7.08 5.80
CA ASN A 11 -13.28 -7.35 7.01
C ASN A 11 -13.26 -6.12 7.93
N ASN A 12 -14.38 -5.42 8.07
CA ASN A 12 -14.46 -4.22 8.90
C ASN A 12 -14.48 -4.53 10.40
N ASP A 13 -14.93 -5.72 10.79
CA ASP A 13 -15.06 -6.12 12.20
C ASP A 13 -13.70 -6.47 12.82
N MET A 14 -12.70 -6.80 12.01
CA MET A 14 -11.36 -7.09 12.51
C MET A 14 -10.60 -5.79 12.78
N THR A 15 -10.15 -5.63 14.02
CA THR A 15 -9.35 -4.47 14.47
C THR A 15 -7.90 -4.59 14.00
N PRO A 16 -7.17 -3.47 13.83
CA PRO A 16 -5.74 -3.50 13.54
C PRO A 16 -4.96 -4.34 14.56
N GLU A 17 -5.29 -4.24 15.84
CA GLU A 17 -4.64 -4.97 16.93
C GLU A 17 -4.77 -6.49 16.75
N GLN A 18 -5.94 -6.98 16.34
CA GLN A 18 -6.14 -8.40 16.03
C GLN A 18 -5.30 -8.85 14.82
N VAL A 19 -5.19 -8.01 13.78
CA VAL A 19 -4.37 -8.31 12.60
C VAL A 19 -2.89 -8.41 13.00
N TYR A 20 -2.38 -7.42 13.73
CA TYR A 20 -1.00 -7.40 14.19
C TYR A 20 -0.70 -8.49 15.22
N HIS A 21 -1.66 -8.85 16.08
CA HIS A 21 -1.52 -9.99 17.00
C HIS A 21 -1.36 -11.31 16.25
N GLY A 22 -2.16 -11.54 15.20
CA GLY A 22 -2.03 -12.72 14.33
C GLY A 22 -0.63 -12.83 13.72
N PHE A 23 -0.10 -11.72 13.20
CA PHE A 23 1.28 -11.65 12.71
C PHE A 23 2.32 -11.90 13.81
N ALA A 24 2.15 -11.31 15.00
CA ALA A 24 3.11 -11.44 16.10
C ALA A 24 3.24 -12.87 16.63
N VAL A 25 2.15 -13.66 16.60
CA VAL A 25 2.14 -15.04 17.10
C VAL A 25 2.47 -16.06 16.01
N GLY A 26 1.93 -15.87 14.80
CA GLY A 26 1.99 -16.87 13.73
C GLY A 26 2.72 -16.43 12.46
N GLY A 27 3.37 -15.26 12.48
CA GLY A 27 4.15 -14.73 11.36
C GLY A 27 3.30 -14.39 10.13
N VAL A 28 3.98 -14.34 8.97
CA VAL A 28 3.38 -13.97 7.68
C VAL A 28 2.28 -14.94 7.27
N ASP A 29 2.40 -16.24 7.59
CA ASP A 29 1.39 -17.23 7.24
C ASP A 29 0.06 -16.99 7.95
N ALA A 30 0.10 -16.69 9.26
CA ALA A 30 -1.09 -16.33 10.02
C ALA A 30 -1.69 -15.00 9.55
N LEU A 31 -0.84 -14.03 9.20
CA LEU A 31 -1.27 -12.76 8.61
C LEU A 31 -2.02 -12.99 7.29
N ASN A 32 -1.49 -13.82 6.40
CA ASN A 32 -2.13 -14.15 5.12
C ASN A 32 -3.42 -14.97 5.29
N ALA A 33 -3.46 -15.85 6.30
CA ALA A 33 -4.62 -16.68 6.59
C ALA A 33 -5.84 -15.87 7.07
N CYS A 34 -5.64 -14.69 7.66
CA CYS A 34 -6.75 -13.87 8.19
C CYS A 34 -7.72 -13.37 7.10
N LYS A 35 -7.28 -13.32 5.83
CA LYS A 35 -8.03 -12.86 4.65
C LYS A 35 -8.84 -11.56 4.87
N SER A 36 -8.37 -10.71 5.79
CA SER A 36 -9.11 -9.54 6.25
C SER A 36 -8.72 -8.26 5.52
N PHE A 37 -7.71 -8.34 4.66
CA PHE A 37 -7.28 -7.30 3.73
C PHE A 37 -6.67 -7.95 2.48
N ILE A 38 -6.52 -7.13 1.43
CA ILE A 38 -5.90 -7.54 0.18
C ILE A 38 -5.00 -6.41 -0.33
N GLU A 39 -3.82 -6.76 -0.81
CA GLU A 39 -2.93 -5.84 -1.52
C GLU A 39 -3.32 -5.79 -3.00
N LEU A 40 -3.51 -4.58 -3.53
CA LEU A 40 -3.97 -4.33 -4.90
C LEU A 40 -2.96 -3.44 -5.64
N PRO A 41 -3.00 -3.41 -6.98
CA PRO A 41 -2.25 -2.42 -7.75
C PRO A 41 -2.55 -1.00 -7.26
N ILE A 42 -1.55 -0.13 -7.31
CA ILE A 42 -1.69 1.27 -6.89
C ILE A 42 -2.80 1.96 -7.71
N GLY A 43 -3.75 2.59 -7.01
CA GLY A 43 -4.90 3.24 -7.60
C GLY A 43 -6.16 2.37 -7.64
N GLU A 44 -6.05 1.07 -7.35
CA GLU A 44 -7.18 0.14 -7.30
C GLU A 44 -7.63 -0.18 -5.87
N GLY A 45 -6.85 0.22 -4.86
CA GLY A 45 -7.19 0.05 -3.45
C GLY A 45 -7.90 1.26 -2.84
N ASN A 46 -7.76 1.40 -1.52
CA ASN A 46 -8.43 2.43 -0.73
C ASN A 46 -7.47 3.43 -0.09
N VAL A 47 -6.19 3.42 -0.43
CA VAL A 47 -5.26 4.45 0.04
C VAL A 47 -5.69 5.83 -0.49
N PRO A 48 -5.89 6.84 0.37
CA PRO A 48 -6.28 8.18 -0.06
C PRO A 48 -5.06 8.93 -0.61
N TRP A 49 -4.61 8.57 -1.82
CA TRP A 49 -3.35 9.02 -2.42
C TRP A 49 -3.12 10.52 -2.39
N ASP A 50 -4.14 11.32 -2.72
CA ASP A 50 -4.00 12.79 -2.73
C ASP A 50 -3.69 13.33 -1.32
N ARG A 51 -4.33 12.75 -0.28
CA ARG A 51 -4.07 13.12 1.12
C ARG A 51 -2.70 12.63 1.58
N TYR A 52 -2.31 11.42 1.19
CA TYR A 52 -1.01 10.83 1.54
C TYR A 52 0.15 11.64 0.95
N LEU A 53 0.10 11.93 -0.35
CA LEU A 53 1.14 12.72 -1.05
C LEU A 53 1.19 14.16 -0.54
N ALA A 54 0.04 14.80 -0.29
CA ALA A 54 -0.01 16.12 0.32
C ALA A 54 0.58 16.14 1.74
N ALA A 55 0.42 15.05 2.51
CA ALA A 55 1.03 14.94 3.83
C ALA A 55 2.56 14.84 3.74
N LEU A 56 3.10 14.04 2.82
CA LEU A 56 4.54 13.96 2.57
C LEU A 56 5.12 15.32 2.19
N HIS A 57 4.48 16.03 1.25
CA HIS A 57 4.90 17.37 0.86
C HIS A 57 4.86 18.36 2.04
N ARG A 58 3.79 18.36 2.83
CA ARG A 58 3.62 19.27 3.98
C ARG A 58 4.69 19.08 5.05
N VAL A 59 5.19 17.86 5.26
CA VAL A 59 6.28 17.60 6.23
C VAL A 59 7.67 17.81 5.62
N GLY A 60 7.76 18.29 4.37
CA GLY A 60 9.03 18.54 3.69
C GLY A 60 9.75 17.27 3.24
N TYR A 61 9.04 16.14 3.07
CA TYR A 61 9.65 14.91 2.61
C TYR A 61 10.06 15.01 1.13
N ASN A 62 11.35 14.85 0.86
CA ASN A 62 11.95 14.95 -0.47
C ASN A 62 12.73 13.68 -0.88
N GLY A 63 12.54 12.57 -0.16
CA GLY A 63 13.20 11.29 -0.44
C GLY A 63 12.47 10.47 -1.50
N TYR A 64 13.01 9.29 -1.81
CA TYR A 64 12.40 8.38 -2.79
C TYR A 64 11.00 7.90 -2.39
N LEU A 65 10.10 7.88 -3.37
CA LEU A 65 8.83 7.18 -3.34
C LEU A 65 9.04 5.79 -3.98
N THR A 66 9.09 4.75 -3.15
CA THR A 66 9.44 3.39 -3.59
C THR A 66 8.17 2.57 -3.75
N ILE A 67 7.82 2.22 -4.99
CA ILE A 67 6.72 1.28 -5.25
C ILE A 67 7.12 -0.11 -4.75
N GLU A 68 6.25 -0.73 -3.98
CA GLU A 68 6.46 -2.08 -3.46
C GLU A 68 5.21 -2.91 -3.78
N ARG A 69 5.42 -4.03 -4.49
CA ARG A 69 4.37 -4.94 -4.93
C ARG A 69 4.77 -6.35 -4.56
N GLU A 70 4.04 -6.99 -3.66
CA GLU A 70 4.36 -8.33 -3.14
C GLU A 70 3.26 -9.36 -3.43
N ALA A 71 2.13 -8.93 -3.98
CA ALA A 71 1.02 -9.80 -4.35
C ALA A 71 0.71 -9.76 -5.86
N GLY A 72 -0.24 -10.60 -6.28
CA GLY A 72 -0.70 -10.67 -7.67
C GLY A 72 0.13 -11.58 -8.56
N LYS A 73 -0.30 -11.72 -9.83
CA LYS A 73 0.35 -12.59 -10.82
C LYS A 73 1.17 -11.84 -11.86
N GLN A 74 1.03 -10.51 -11.91
CA GLN A 74 1.60 -9.64 -12.94
C GLN A 74 2.34 -8.45 -12.30
N PRO A 75 3.37 -8.71 -11.47
CA PRO A 75 4.02 -7.66 -10.69
C PRO A 75 4.70 -6.59 -11.56
N LEU A 76 5.19 -6.94 -12.76
CA LEU A 76 5.83 -5.99 -13.67
C LEU A 76 4.82 -4.98 -14.23
N GLU A 77 3.65 -5.47 -14.65
CA GLU A 77 2.54 -4.68 -15.16
C GLU A 77 1.98 -3.78 -14.06
N ASP A 78 1.78 -4.33 -12.86
CA ASP A 78 1.31 -3.61 -11.68
C ASP A 78 2.28 -2.45 -11.33
N ILE A 79 3.61 -2.71 -11.32
CA ILE A 79 4.63 -1.69 -11.06
C ILE A 79 4.63 -0.60 -12.15
N ARG A 80 4.49 -0.99 -13.43
CA ARG A 80 4.43 -0.02 -14.54
C ARG A 80 3.21 0.89 -14.40
N GLY A 81 2.06 0.33 -14.06
CA GLY A 81 0.83 1.07 -13.79
C GLY A 81 0.99 2.03 -12.61
N ALA A 82 1.58 1.55 -11.51
CA ALA A 82 1.87 2.34 -10.33
C ALA A 82 2.76 3.56 -10.61
N VAL A 83 3.83 3.39 -11.40
CA VAL A 83 4.69 4.52 -11.81
C VAL A 83 3.89 5.59 -12.56
N GLY A 84 3.03 5.18 -13.50
CA GLY A 84 2.17 6.08 -14.25
C GLY A 84 1.17 6.83 -13.35
N PHE A 85 0.51 6.10 -12.45
CA PHE A 85 -0.44 6.66 -11.50
C PHE A 85 0.20 7.71 -10.58
N ILE A 86 1.35 7.39 -9.98
CA ILE A 86 2.05 8.31 -9.06
C ILE A 86 2.58 9.54 -9.81
N ARG A 87 3.17 9.36 -11.01
CA ARG A 87 3.60 10.48 -11.87
C ARG A 87 2.44 11.40 -12.27
N GLY A 88 1.23 10.88 -12.42
CA GLY A 88 0.04 11.69 -12.68
C GLY A 88 -0.45 12.48 -11.47
N LYS A 89 0.06 12.19 -10.27
CA LYS A 89 -0.36 12.85 -9.00
C LYS A 89 0.69 13.76 -8.39
N VAL A 90 1.96 13.57 -8.75
CA VAL A 90 3.05 14.42 -8.27
C VAL A 90 3.65 15.16 -9.46
N ASN A 91 3.80 16.47 -9.33
CA ASN A 91 4.60 17.23 -10.27
C ASN A 91 6.06 17.02 -9.88
N PHE A 92 6.79 16.32 -10.74
CA PHE A 92 8.25 16.31 -10.66
C PHE A 92 8.74 17.54 -11.43
N ASP A 93 9.44 18.44 -10.76
CA ASP A 93 10.22 19.50 -11.41
C ASP A 93 11.38 18.90 -12.21
#